data_AF-K1RMY9-F1
#
_entry.id   AF-K1RMY9-F1
#
_cell.length_a   1.000
_cell.length_b   1.000
_cell.length_c   1.000
_cell.angle_alpha   90.00
_cell.angle_beta   90.00
_cell.angle_gamma   90.00
#
_symmetry.space_group_name_H-M   'P 1'
#
loop_
_entity.id
_entity.type
_entity.pdbx_description
1 polymer ?
#
loop_
_entity_poly.entity_id
_entity_poly.type
_entity_poly.pdbx_seq_one_letter_code
_entity_poly.pdbx_strand_id
1 'polypeptide(L)'
;EESGALVVADRFCFGSLPGREEIKLNDTDDVLSQIVLHYMETCQCPRYMSKEKVQGRKTYVRDLVNTYHADGVIYEQIKFCEYWGYERALASHIITNEFGIPSVSVDRQYTASASGQLRTRVQAFVESLEIKNIQKAKEAK
;
A
#
# COMPACT_ATOMS: atom_id res chain seq x y z
N GLU A 1 -11.12 -7.66 -8.56
CA GLU A 1 -12.26 -8.40 -7.99
C GLU A 1 -12.69 -9.58 -8.84
N GLU A 2 -12.67 -9.49 -10.18
CA GLU A 2 -12.96 -10.63 -11.08
C GLU A 2 -12.14 -11.91 -10.82
N SER A 3 -10.93 -11.79 -10.25
CA SER A 3 -10.08 -12.93 -9.88
C SER A 3 -10.48 -13.61 -8.56
N GLY A 4 -11.64 -13.29 -7.98
CA GLY A 4 -12.13 -13.92 -6.74
C GLY A 4 -11.61 -13.30 -5.43
N ALA A 5 -10.90 -12.17 -5.51
CA ALA A 5 -10.41 -11.42 -4.35
C ALA A 5 -11.22 -10.13 -4.10
N LEU A 6 -11.32 -9.75 -2.83
CA LEU A 6 -11.95 -8.50 -2.37
C LEU A 6 -10.88 -7.49 -1.94
N VAL A 7 -11.01 -6.23 -2.38
CA VAL A 7 -10.15 -5.16 -1.89
C VAL A 7 -10.71 -4.63 -0.56
N VAL A 8 -10.08 -5.01 0.55
CA VAL A 8 -10.53 -4.62 1.91
C VAL A 8 -10.00 -3.25 2.35
N ALA A 9 -8.91 -2.78 1.75
CA ALA A 9 -8.32 -1.48 2.01
C ALA A 9 -7.59 -0.97 0.77
N ASP A 10 -7.71 0.33 0.49
CA ASP A 10 -6.95 1.00 -0.56
C ASP A 10 -6.11 2.14 0.04
N ARG A 11 -4.88 2.29 -0.45
CA ARG A 11 -3.94 3.30 0.03
C ARG A 11 -3.24 4.01 -1.12
N PHE A 12 -4.01 4.83 -1.83
CA PHE A 12 -3.50 5.64 -2.94
C PHE A 12 -3.26 7.10 -2.53
N CYS A 13 -2.54 7.86 -3.37
CA CYS A 13 -2.36 9.30 -3.16
C CYS A 13 -3.69 10.06 -3.06
N PHE A 14 -4.73 9.55 -3.73
CA PHE A 14 -6.10 10.07 -3.71
C PHE A 14 -7.09 8.96 -3.32
N GLY A 15 -6.63 8.01 -2.51
CA GLY A 15 -7.40 6.86 -2.06
C GLY A 15 -8.21 7.14 -0.80
N SER A 16 -8.76 6.08 -0.24
CA SER A 16 -9.59 6.10 0.95
C SER A 16 -8.79 6.27 2.24
N LEU A 17 -7.52 5.80 2.28
CA LEU A 17 -6.70 5.79 3.49
C LEU A 17 -5.36 6.53 3.31
N PRO A 18 -4.95 7.39 4.27
CA PRO A 18 -5.63 7.75 5.53
C PRO A 18 -6.91 8.62 5.37
N GLY A 19 -7.30 8.95 4.14
CA GLY A 19 -8.53 9.70 3.86
C GLY A 19 -8.32 11.20 4.01
N ARG A 20 -9.42 11.96 4.08
CA ARG A 20 -9.36 13.41 4.34
C ARG A 20 -9.15 13.63 5.82
N GLU A 21 -7.97 14.12 6.18
CA GLU A 21 -7.65 14.51 7.54
C GLU A 21 -8.11 15.93 7.83
N GLU A 22 -8.64 16.15 9.03
CA GLU A 22 -8.97 17.49 9.52
C GLU A 22 -7.68 18.22 9.91
N ILE A 23 -7.51 19.44 9.39
CA ILE A 23 -6.42 20.34 9.83
C ILE A 23 -6.88 21.03 11.11
N LYS A 24 -6.40 20.52 12.25
CA LYS A 24 -6.71 21.08 13.57
C LYS A 24 -5.83 22.29 13.84
N LEU A 25 -6.44 23.46 13.94
CA LEU A 25 -5.76 24.72 14.26
C LEU A 25 -5.82 25.01 15.75
N ASN A 26 -4.76 25.63 16.26
CA ASN A 26 -4.72 26.28 17.57
C ASN A 26 -4.80 27.82 17.40
N ASP A 27 -5.12 28.51 18.50
CA ASP A 27 -5.28 29.97 18.52
C ASP A 27 -3.96 30.73 18.77
N THR A 28 -2.84 30.03 18.97
CA THR A 28 -1.56 30.62 19.38
C THR A 28 -0.61 30.87 18.21
N ASP A 29 -0.59 29.96 17.23
CA ASP A 29 0.38 29.97 16.12
C ASP A 29 -0.22 30.58 14.85
N ASP A 30 0.63 31.04 13.94
CA ASP A 30 0.21 31.53 12.63
C ASP A 30 -0.50 30.43 11.81
N VAL A 31 -1.69 30.76 11.29
CA VAL A 31 -2.57 29.83 10.57
C VAL A 31 -1.88 29.20 9.36
N LEU A 32 -1.14 30.00 8.58
CA LEU A 32 -0.44 29.49 7.39
C LEU A 32 0.65 28.49 7.78
N SER A 33 1.41 28.80 8.83
CA SER A 33 2.46 27.94 9.37
C SER A 33 1.88 26.61 9.86
N GLN A 34 0.74 26.63 10.56
CA GLN A 34 0.05 25.41 11.01
C GLN A 34 -0.40 24.54 9.84
N ILE A 35 -0.97 25.14 8.78
CA ILE A 35 -1.37 24.42 7.56
C ILE A 35 -0.15 23.78 6.88
N VAL A 36 0.94 24.53 6.72
CA VAL A 36 2.17 24.01 6.09
C VAL A 36 2.74 22.84 6.88
N LEU A 37 2.85 22.97 8.21
CA LEU A 37 3.35 21.91 9.08
C LEU A 37 2.47 20.66 9.00
N HIS A 38 1.15 20.81 9.03
CA HIS A 38 0.23 19.69 8.87
C HIS A 38 0.52 18.89 7.59
N TYR A 39 0.63 19.55 6.42
CA TYR A 39 0.94 18.85 5.17
C TYR A 39 2.31 18.17 5.19
N MET A 40 3.32 18.76 5.85
CA MET A 40 4.65 18.15 5.98
C MET A 40 4.62 16.91 6.88
N GLU A 41 3.80 16.91 7.93
CA GLU A 41 3.70 15.85 8.94
C GLU A 41 2.76 14.71 8.56
N THR A 42 1.63 15.00 7.91
CA THR A 42 0.63 13.97 7.60
C THR A 42 0.84 13.33 6.24
N CYS A 43 1.46 14.04 5.28
CA CYS A 43 1.64 13.49 3.94
C CYS A 43 2.53 12.24 3.96
N GLN A 44 1.98 11.14 3.45
CA GLN A 44 2.67 9.86 3.27
C GLN A 44 3.16 9.67 1.82
N CYS A 45 3.43 10.74 1.08
CA CYS A 45 3.99 10.62 -0.26
C CYS A 45 5.49 10.23 -0.20
N PRO A 46 6.00 9.34 -1.07
CA PRO A 46 7.44 9.05 -1.19
C PRO A 46 8.28 10.24 -1.67
N ARG A 47 7.67 11.40 -1.98
CA ARG A 47 8.43 12.66 -2.09
C ARG A 47 9.06 13.08 -0.74
N TYR A 48 8.51 12.60 0.37
CA TYR A 48 9.06 12.78 1.71
C TYR A 48 9.99 11.60 2.01
N MET A 49 11.30 11.87 1.96
CA MET A 49 12.36 10.87 2.04
C MET A 49 13.01 10.75 3.42
N SER A 50 12.47 11.43 4.45
CA SER A 50 12.98 11.27 5.81
C SER A 50 12.83 9.80 6.26
N LYS A 51 13.80 9.32 7.04
CA LYS A 51 13.83 7.91 7.50
C LYS A 51 12.53 7.53 8.21
N GLU A 52 12.01 8.43 9.03
CA GLU A 52 10.75 8.26 9.73
C GLU A 52 9.57 8.04 8.78
N LYS A 53 9.45 8.85 7.72
CA LYS A 53 8.39 8.73 6.72
C LYS A 53 8.49 7.43 5.92
N VAL A 54 9.71 7.06 5.52
CA VAL A 54 9.96 5.80 4.80
C VAL A 54 9.54 4.60 5.66
N GLN A 55 9.90 4.60 6.95
CA GLN A 55 9.50 3.51 7.85
C GLN A 55 8.01 3.57 8.19
N GLY A 56 7.46 4.77 8.35
CA GLY A 56 6.05 5.03 8.59
C GLY A 56 5.17 4.44 7.51
N ARG A 57 5.52 4.60 6.23
CA ARG A 57 4.75 4.01 5.13
C ARG A 57 4.71 2.49 5.14
N LYS A 58 5.82 1.84 5.50
CA LYS A 58 5.91 0.37 5.60
C LYS A 58 5.09 -0.16 6.77
N THR A 59 5.27 0.46 7.94
CA THR A 59 4.51 0.11 9.16
C THR A 59 3.02 0.35 8.98
N TYR A 60 2.64 1.45 8.34
CA TYR A 60 1.25 1.74 8.01
C TYR A 60 0.61 0.64 7.14
N VAL A 61 1.32 0.13 6.12
CA VAL A 61 0.81 -1.00 5.32
C VAL A 61 0.58 -2.25 6.17
N ARG A 62 1.51 -2.60 7.07
CA ARG A 62 1.34 -3.71 8.02
C ARG A 62 0.14 -3.49 8.93
N ASP A 63 -0.03 -2.26 9.44
CA ASP A 63 -1.11 -1.94 10.36
C ASP A 63 -2.48 -2.01 9.65
N LEU A 64 -2.55 -1.61 8.38
CA LEU A 64 -3.73 -1.82 7.53
C LEU A 64 -4.04 -3.30 7.33
N VAL A 65 -3.02 -4.12 7.04
CA VAL A 65 -3.19 -5.58 6.90
C VAL A 65 -3.77 -6.20 8.16
N ASN A 66 -3.27 -5.81 9.33
CA ASN A 66 -3.78 -6.29 10.62
C ASN A 66 -5.20 -5.80 10.91
N THR A 67 -5.48 -4.53 10.62
CA THR A 67 -6.79 -3.89 10.90
C THR A 67 -7.90 -4.48 10.04
N TYR A 68 -7.62 -4.68 8.75
CA TYR A 68 -8.58 -5.15 7.76
C TYR A 68 -8.49 -6.65 7.50
N HIS A 69 -7.63 -7.37 8.23
CA HIS A 69 -7.42 -8.82 8.10
C HIS A 69 -7.10 -9.25 6.65
N ALA A 70 -6.25 -8.48 5.97
CA ALA A 70 -5.92 -8.75 4.57
C ALA A 70 -5.00 -9.98 4.42
N ASP A 71 -5.30 -10.86 3.47
CA ASP A 71 -4.46 -12.04 3.17
C ASP A 71 -3.14 -11.69 2.47
N GLY A 72 -3.08 -10.52 1.83
CA GLY A 72 -1.89 -10.07 1.11
C GLY A 72 -1.99 -8.63 0.59
N VAL A 73 -0.88 -8.13 0.07
CA VAL A 73 -0.72 -6.74 -0.38
C VAL A 73 -0.32 -6.67 -1.85
N ILE A 74 -1.03 -5.86 -2.63
CA ILE A 74 -0.65 -5.53 -4.01
C ILE A 74 -0.01 -4.14 -4.01
N TYR A 75 1.29 -4.09 -4.32
CA TYR A 75 1.99 -2.83 -4.58
C TYR A 75 1.81 -2.43 -6.03
N GLU A 76 0.85 -1.54 -6.26
CA GLU A 76 0.60 -0.96 -7.57
C GLU A 76 1.41 0.32 -7.76
N GLN A 77 2.16 0.40 -8.86
CA GLN A 77 2.85 1.60 -9.31
C GLN A 77 2.31 2.04 -10.67
N ILE A 78 1.97 3.32 -10.82
CA ILE A 78 1.78 3.90 -12.15
C ILE A 78 3.14 4.00 -12.84
N LYS A 79 3.22 3.52 -14.08
CA LYS A 79 4.44 3.53 -14.90
C LYS A 79 5.03 4.95 -14.94
N PHE A 80 6.35 5.03 -14.71
CA PHE A 80 7.13 6.27 -14.60
C PHE A 80 6.87 7.14 -13.37
N CYS A 81 6.14 6.64 -12.36
CA CYS A 81 6.23 7.26 -11.03
C CYS A 81 7.54 6.83 -10.36
N GLU A 82 8.59 7.64 -10.49
CA GLU A 82 9.93 7.34 -9.94
C GLU A 82 9.91 7.16 -8.42
N TYR A 83 9.23 8.06 -7.70
CA TYR A 83 9.16 8.01 -6.24
C TYR A 83 8.57 6.70 -5.73
N TRP A 84 7.42 6.28 -6.27
CA TRP A 84 6.82 4.99 -5.92
C TRP A 84 7.63 3.82 -6.45
N GLY A 85 8.33 3.97 -7.59
CA GLY A 85 9.22 2.94 -8.14
C GLY A 85 10.40 2.62 -7.23
N TYR A 86 11.08 3.65 -6.71
CA TYR A 86 12.17 3.47 -5.76
C TYR A 86 11.68 2.78 -4.48
N GLU A 87 10.54 3.21 -3.94
CA GLU A 87 10.01 2.61 -2.73
C GLU A 87 9.55 1.16 -2.94
N ARG A 88 8.84 0.90 -4.05
CA ARG A 88 8.31 -0.43 -4.38
C ARG A 88 9.40 -1.49 -4.42
N ALA A 89 10.56 -1.17 -5.00
CA ALA A 89 11.67 -2.10 -5.17
C ALA A 89 12.10 -2.77 -3.85
N LEU A 90 12.08 -2.00 -2.76
CA LEU A 90 12.42 -2.51 -1.43
C LEU A 90 11.17 -2.89 -0.62
N ALA A 91 10.06 -2.17 -0.78
CA ALA A 91 8.86 -2.36 0.02
C ALA A 91 8.28 -3.77 -0.11
N SER A 92 8.15 -4.34 -1.32
CA SER A 92 7.59 -5.69 -1.46
C SER A 92 8.49 -6.77 -0.83
N HIS A 93 9.82 -6.57 -0.87
CA HIS A 93 10.76 -7.45 -0.19
C HIS A 93 10.58 -7.40 1.33
N ILE A 94 10.48 -6.20 1.90
CA ILE A 94 10.30 -5.98 3.34
C ILE A 94 8.95 -6.53 3.82
N ILE A 95 7.86 -6.17 3.15
CA ILE A 95 6.52 -6.64 3.53
C ILE A 95 6.46 -8.18 3.54
N THR A 96 7.08 -8.82 2.55
CA THR A 96 7.08 -10.28 2.43
C THR A 96 8.00 -10.94 3.45
N ASN A 97 9.26 -10.51 3.54
CA ASN A 97 10.29 -11.24 4.27
C ASN A 97 10.44 -10.79 5.72
N GLU A 98 10.19 -9.51 6.02
CA GLU A 98 10.31 -8.98 7.38
C GLU A 98 8.97 -9.03 8.12
N PHE A 99 7.86 -8.72 7.45
CA PHE A 99 6.53 -8.76 8.09
C PHE A 99 5.76 -10.06 7.85
N GLY A 100 6.26 -10.96 6.99
CA GLY A 100 5.61 -12.24 6.71
C GLY A 100 4.29 -12.12 5.94
N ILE A 101 4.02 -10.97 5.33
CA ILE A 101 2.77 -10.68 4.61
C ILE A 101 2.99 -10.96 3.12
N PRO A 102 2.24 -11.88 2.50
CA PRO A 102 2.32 -12.11 1.07
C PRO A 102 2.14 -10.81 0.27
N SER A 103 3.05 -10.50 -0.64
CA SER A 103 2.91 -9.32 -1.48
C SER A 103 3.34 -9.54 -2.93
N VAL A 104 2.76 -8.76 -3.84
CA VAL A 104 3.13 -8.72 -5.24
C VAL A 104 3.24 -7.27 -5.70
N SER A 105 4.24 -6.99 -6.53
CA SER A 105 4.38 -5.69 -7.18
C SER A 105 3.82 -5.72 -8.60
N VAL A 106 3.00 -4.76 -8.99
CA VAL A 106 2.44 -4.64 -10.34
C VAL A 106 2.64 -3.23 -10.91
N ASP A 107 2.91 -3.14 -12.21
CA ASP A 107 3.05 -1.87 -12.92
C ASP A 107 1.77 -1.59 -13.71
N ARG A 108 1.08 -0.50 -13.37
CA ARG A 108 -0.10 -0.01 -14.08
C ARG A 108 0.32 0.96 -15.18
N GLN A 109 -0.08 0.66 -16.41
CA GLN A 109 0.07 1.60 -17.53
C GLN A 109 -1.13 2.55 -17.59
N TYR A 110 -0.93 3.74 -18.14
CA TYR A 110 -2.03 4.70 -18.36
C TYR A 110 -3.03 4.20 -19.41
N THR A 111 -2.60 3.31 -20.30
CA THR A 111 -3.44 2.75 -21.35
C THR A 111 -4.03 1.41 -20.93
N ALA A 112 -5.29 1.17 -21.32
CA ALA A 112 -5.98 -0.09 -21.05
C ALA A 112 -5.38 -1.30 -21.80
N SER A 113 -4.51 -1.07 -22.79
CA SER A 113 -3.87 -2.11 -23.62
C SER A 113 -3.04 -3.12 -22.83
N ALA A 114 -2.54 -2.75 -21.64
CA ALA A 114 -1.74 -3.65 -20.79
C ALA A 114 -2.55 -4.38 -19.69
N SER A 115 -3.88 -4.28 -19.73
CA SER A 115 -4.78 -4.90 -18.75
C SER A 115 -4.61 -6.43 -18.65
N GLY A 116 -4.30 -7.11 -19.76
CA GLY A 116 -4.09 -8.57 -19.77
C GLY A 116 -2.93 -9.02 -18.88
N GLN A 117 -1.79 -8.33 -18.93
CA GLN A 117 -0.64 -8.66 -18.08
C GLN A 117 -0.97 -8.46 -16.59
N LEU A 118 -1.66 -7.37 -16.27
CA LEU A 118 -2.09 -7.10 -14.89
C LEU A 118 -3.03 -8.20 -14.38
N ARG A 119 -4.00 -8.61 -15.21
CA ARG A 119 -4.95 -9.68 -14.87
C ARG A 119 -4.25 -10.99 -14.53
N THR A 120 -3.33 -11.45 -15.38
CA THR A 120 -2.60 -12.71 -15.13
C THR A 120 -1.78 -12.65 -13.84
N ARG A 121 -1.13 -11.52 -13.55
CA ARG A 121 -0.33 -11.37 -12.31
C ARG A 121 -1.20 -11.34 -11.05
N VAL A 122 -2.33 -10.64 -11.11
CA VAL A 122 -3.30 -10.62 -10.00
C VAL A 122 -3.88 -12.01 -9.77
N GLN A 123 -4.30 -12.70 -10.84
CA GLN A 123 -4.82 -14.05 -10.74
C GLN A 123 -3.81 -15.03 -10.11
N ALA A 124 -2.58 -15.06 -10.61
CA ALA A 124 -1.53 -15.92 -10.04
C ALA A 124 -1.24 -15.60 -8.57
N PHE A 125 -1.33 -14.32 -8.18
CA PHE A 125 -1.18 -13.93 -6.78
C PHE A 125 -2.32 -14.46 -5.92
N VAL A 126 -3.58 -14.29 -6.34
CA VAL A 126 -4.75 -14.82 -5.62
C VAL A 126 -4.67 -16.33 -5.47
N GLU A 127 -4.37 -17.06 -6.54
CA GLU A 127 -4.18 -18.52 -6.51
C GLU A 127 -3.08 -18.93 -5.50
N SER A 128 -1.98 -18.15 -5.42
CA SER A 128 -0.92 -18.42 -4.44
C SER A 128 -1.36 -18.21 -2.98
N LEU A 129 -2.28 -17.28 -2.71
CA LEU A 129 -2.85 -17.06 -1.39
C LEU A 129 -3.78 -18.22 -1.01
N GLU A 130 -4.64 -18.64 -1.93
CA GLU A 130 -5.55 -19.78 -1.71
C GLU A 130 -4.79 -21.06 -1.39
N ILE A 131 -3.73 -21.37 -2.15
CA ILE A 131 -2.86 -22.54 -1.88
C ILE A 131 -2.26 -22.49 -0.47
N LYS A 132 -1.74 -21.33 -0.06
CA LYS A 132 -1.20 -21.14 1.30
C LYS A 132 -2.27 -21.35 2.38
N ASN A 133 -3.49 -20.86 2.15
CA ASN A 133 -4.59 -21.02 3.09
C ASN A 133 -5.03 -22.49 3.21
N ILE A 134 -5.10 -23.22 2.08
CA ILE A 134 -5.41 -24.66 2.07
C ILE A 134 -4.32 -25.46 2.81
N GLN A 135 -3.04 -25.11 2.62
CA GLN A 135 -1.93 -25.78 3.31
C GLN A 135 -1.99 -25.56 4.82
N LYS A 136 -2.17 -24.32 5.28
CA LYS A 136 -2.34 -24.00 6.71
C LYS A 136 -3.52 -24.76 7.34
N ALA A 137 -4.64 -24.87 6.63
CA ALA A 137 -5.81 -25.60 7.11
C ALA A 137 -5.56 -27.12 7.25
N LYS A 138 -4.69 -27.69 6.42
CA LYS A 138 -4.28 -29.11 6.54
C LYS A 138 -3.33 -29.34 7.72
N GLU A 139 -2.44 -28.40 8.00
CA GLU A 139 -1.48 -28.47 9.12
C GLU A 139 -2.13 -28.26 10.49
N ALA A 140 -3.22 -27.51 10.54
CA ALA A 140 -3.98 -27.25 11.76
C ALA A 140 -4.91 -28.41 12.19
N LYS A 141 -5.01 -29.47 11.38
CA LYS A 141 -5.88 -30.64 11.59
C LYS A 141 -5.07 -31.84 12.04
#